data_AF-A0A2T0QKU7-F1
#
_entry.id   AF-A0A2T0QKU7-F1
#
_cell.length_a   1.000
_cell.length_b   1.000
_cell.length_c   1.000
_cell.angle_alpha   90.00
_cell.angle_beta   90.00
_cell.angle_gamma   90.00
#
_symmetry.space_group_name_H-M   'P 1'
#
loop_
_entity.id
_entity.type
_entity.pdbx_description
1 polymer ?
#
loop_
_entity_poly.entity_id
_entity_poly.type
_entity_poly.pdbx_seq_one_letter_code
_entity_poly.pdbx_strand_id
1 'polypeptide(L)'
;MSLWGSITGQTAPPAPPTTDAALYEIGAAGASLLAAICRFGDDGRSISELAQASAVPKATASRTAARLVEAGLIEDRGSGRERQLVLNRASPHLGEISALLWLTHGVNLPPEPGTPTHLSGFEQARWTPFAVDGDVARSVPAMLRSEPYSGARELPGESYDGPNVSTARAEVLRLRRLRSRIVRFEPWLQTTYYKGSRERDRDLIHLTIGQDVAAAQAQNSLTFSAGDGAREGYIGRLAWAHAIYCLDAEVVWLLRVGQLLEQVSNASTVMHKHRHQVELLRERVEAVTAHAERAGSHGDGSVSDDSGAGEESAGPDAADEAGARARDRDARIAQRNLAALQQELAARRADLAAAQDALDGFYRHGGTPGVHEVGTAGEGLISVQALATARTYAEQVRQMAAQPSFVAWREQHPEVADQFPLTSLQQALPS
;
A
#
# COMPACT_ATOMS: atom_id res chain seq x y z
N MET A 1 57.66 -5.45 -4.01
CA MET A 1 56.98 -6.51 -4.80
C MET A 1 57.19 -7.82 -4.07
N SER A 2 56.12 -8.58 -3.81
CA SER A 2 55.98 -9.66 -2.81
C SER A 2 55.55 -9.15 -1.44
N LEU A 3 54.28 -9.44 -1.07
CA LEU A 3 53.72 -9.60 0.28
C LEU A 3 52.18 -9.70 0.17
N TRP A 4 51.66 -10.87 -0.20
CA TRP A 4 50.28 -11.27 0.10
C TRP A 4 50.34 -12.71 0.62
N GLY A 5 50.45 -12.81 1.94
CA GLY A 5 50.48 -14.06 2.68
C GLY A 5 49.07 -14.57 2.94
N SER A 6 48.88 -15.85 2.64
CA SER A 6 47.74 -16.69 2.98
C SER A 6 47.46 -16.72 4.49
N ILE A 7 46.35 -16.12 4.92
CA ILE A 7 45.66 -16.50 6.17
C ILE A 7 44.16 -16.32 5.96
N THR A 8 43.46 -17.42 5.67
CA THR A 8 42.10 -17.69 6.19
C THR A 8 41.79 -19.15 5.87
N GLY A 9 42.15 -20.03 6.80
CA GLY A 9 41.55 -21.37 6.89
C GLY A 9 40.09 -21.24 7.35
N GLN A 10 39.22 -20.67 6.52
CA GLN A 10 37.79 -20.73 6.71
C GLN A 10 37.33 -22.10 6.22
N THR A 11 37.15 -23.04 7.14
CA THR A 11 36.35 -24.23 6.87
C THR A 11 34.96 -23.76 6.47
N ALA A 12 34.52 -24.13 5.28
CA ALA A 12 33.16 -23.86 4.83
C ALA A 12 32.18 -24.33 5.93
N PRO A 13 31.16 -23.52 6.30
CA PRO A 13 30.16 -23.96 7.25
C PRO A 13 29.55 -25.28 6.72
N PRO A 14 29.30 -26.26 7.61
CA PRO A 14 28.67 -27.50 7.19
C PRO A 14 27.38 -27.19 6.44
N ALA A 15 27.15 -27.88 5.32
CA ALA A 15 25.90 -27.76 4.59
C ALA A 15 24.74 -27.98 5.55
N PRO A 16 23.70 -27.12 5.54
CA PRO A 16 22.55 -27.30 6.42
C PRO A 16 21.98 -28.71 6.18
N PRO A 17 21.64 -29.46 7.25
CA PRO A 17 21.01 -30.76 7.10
C PRO A 17 19.74 -30.59 6.26
N THR A 18 19.48 -31.54 5.36
CA THR A 18 18.27 -31.54 4.52
C THR A 18 17.03 -31.58 5.42
N THR A 19 16.37 -30.43 5.55
CA THR A 19 15.36 -30.11 6.57
C THR A 19 14.06 -30.91 6.44
N ASP A 20 13.80 -31.49 5.27
CA ASP A 20 12.50 -32.11 4.95
C ASP A 20 12.19 -33.37 5.76
N ALA A 21 13.21 -34.19 6.12
CA ALA A 21 12.97 -35.41 6.89
C ALA A 21 12.68 -35.13 8.38
N ALA A 22 13.32 -34.11 8.95
CA ALA A 22 13.17 -33.77 10.37
C ALA A 22 11.81 -33.15 10.69
N LEU A 23 11.21 -32.42 9.74
CA LEU A 23 9.91 -31.78 9.92
C LEU A 23 8.74 -32.77 9.92
N TYR A 24 8.80 -33.86 9.14
CA TYR A 24 7.77 -34.91 9.12
C TYR A 24 7.70 -35.72 10.42
N GLU A 25 8.77 -35.74 11.23
CA GLU A 25 8.81 -36.46 12.50
C GLU A 25 8.32 -35.64 13.71
N ILE A 26 7.93 -34.37 13.51
CA ILE A 26 7.31 -33.56 14.56
C ILE A 26 5.86 -34.02 14.73
N GLY A 27 5.69 -35.19 15.35
CA GLY A 27 4.36 -35.71 15.71
C GLY A 27 3.65 -34.80 16.72
N ALA A 28 2.45 -35.21 17.17
CA ALA A 28 1.62 -34.41 18.09
C ALA A 28 2.38 -33.94 19.36
N ALA A 29 3.29 -34.76 19.89
CA ALA A 29 4.13 -34.37 21.03
C ALA A 29 5.10 -33.22 20.71
N GLY A 30 5.61 -33.16 19.48
CA GLY A 30 6.43 -32.06 18.98
C GLY A 30 5.65 -30.75 18.86
N ALA A 31 4.47 -30.80 18.25
CA ALA A 31 3.60 -29.64 18.12
C ALA A 31 3.17 -29.11 19.50
N SER A 32 2.75 -29.98 20.43
CA SER A 32 2.37 -29.58 21.79
C SER A 32 3.54 -28.99 22.58
N LEU A 33 4.75 -29.57 22.47
CA LEU A 33 5.93 -29.04 23.15
C LEU A 33 6.32 -27.67 22.59
N LEU A 34 6.32 -27.52 21.27
CA LEU A 34 6.65 -26.25 20.63
C LEU A 34 5.60 -25.18 20.94
N ALA A 35 4.32 -25.53 20.92
CA ALA A 35 3.23 -24.66 21.37
C ALA A 35 3.45 -24.17 22.81
N ALA A 36 3.90 -25.04 23.72
CA ALA A 36 4.23 -24.66 25.08
C ALA A 36 5.41 -23.67 25.13
N ILE A 37 6.50 -23.94 24.41
CA ILE A 37 7.66 -23.04 24.31
C ILE A 37 7.23 -21.65 23.82
N CYS A 38 6.41 -21.62 22.77
CA CYS A 38 5.88 -20.40 22.15
C CYS A 38 5.08 -19.52 23.14
N ARG A 39 4.35 -20.12 24.10
CA ARG A 39 3.58 -19.39 25.12
C ARG A 39 4.46 -18.69 26.15
N PHE A 40 5.65 -19.22 26.42
CA PHE A 40 6.60 -18.62 27.36
C PHE A 40 7.50 -17.55 26.70
N GLY A 41 7.45 -17.42 25.37
CA GLY A 41 8.17 -16.39 24.64
C GLY A 41 9.69 -16.53 24.77
N ASP A 42 10.35 -15.44 25.19
CA ASP A 42 11.81 -15.41 25.35
C ASP A 42 12.26 -15.85 26.75
N ASP A 43 11.32 -16.06 27.68
CA ASP A 43 11.59 -16.55 29.02
C ASP A 43 11.83 -18.06 28.95
N GLY A 44 13.08 -18.44 28.73
CA GLY A 44 13.50 -19.83 28.60
C GLY A 44 13.01 -20.71 29.73
N ARG A 45 12.58 -21.93 29.39
CA ARG A 45 12.04 -22.89 30.35
C ARG A 45 12.84 -24.17 30.38
N SER A 46 12.90 -24.78 31.55
CA SER A 46 13.47 -26.11 31.71
C SER A 46 12.59 -27.15 31.01
N ILE A 47 13.20 -28.29 30.66
CA ILE A 47 12.46 -29.39 30.03
C ILE A 47 11.33 -29.93 30.92
N SER A 48 11.47 -29.83 32.24
CA SER A 48 10.45 -30.30 33.19
C SER A 48 9.21 -29.40 33.15
N GLU A 49 9.39 -28.08 33.14
CA GLU A 49 8.30 -27.10 33.03
C GLU A 49 7.58 -27.25 31.69
N LEU A 50 8.33 -27.41 30.59
CA LEU A 50 7.75 -27.59 29.26
C LEU A 50 6.98 -28.90 29.13
N ALA A 51 7.49 -30.01 29.70
CA ALA A 51 6.79 -31.28 29.76
C ALA A 51 5.45 -31.16 30.49
N GLN A 52 5.43 -30.45 31.63
CA GLN A 52 4.21 -30.18 32.39
C GLN A 52 3.23 -29.31 31.59
N ALA A 53 3.70 -28.20 31.01
CA ALA A 53 2.85 -27.27 30.27
C ALA A 53 2.27 -27.85 28.97
N SER A 54 2.98 -28.76 28.32
CA SER A 54 2.55 -29.44 27.09
C SER A 54 1.79 -30.75 27.32
N ALA A 55 1.70 -31.21 28.58
CA ALA A 55 1.21 -32.54 28.96
C ALA A 55 1.95 -33.70 28.24
N VAL A 56 3.19 -33.49 27.83
CA VAL A 56 4.05 -34.51 27.20
C VAL A 56 4.93 -35.16 28.27
N PRO A 57 5.03 -36.50 28.33
CA PRO A 57 5.93 -37.16 29.28
C PRO A 57 7.36 -36.65 29.17
N LYS A 58 8.02 -36.37 30.31
CA LYS A 58 9.36 -35.72 30.36
C LYS A 58 10.42 -36.38 29.47
N ALA A 59 10.46 -37.72 29.42
CA ALA A 59 11.40 -38.44 28.56
C ALA A 59 11.13 -38.19 27.06
N THR A 60 9.85 -38.13 26.67
CA THR A 60 9.45 -37.78 25.30
C THR A 60 9.74 -36.32 25.01
N ALA A 61 9.38 -35.40 25.91
CA ALA A 61 9.69 -33.99 25.78
C ALA A 61 11.20 -33.77 25.57
N SER A 62 12.05 -34.45 26.35
CA SER A 62 13.52 -34.35 26.22
C SER A 62 14.04 -34.81 24.86
N ARG A 63 13.52 -35.92 24.31
CA ARG A 63 13.91 -36.40 22.96
C ARG A 63 13.41 -35.45 21.88
N THR A 64 12.18 -34.98 22.00
CA THR A 64 11.57 -34.01 21.08
C THR A 64 12.33 -32.69 21.09
N ALA A 65 12.67 -32.16 22.27
CA ALA A 65 13.46 -30.94 22.39
C ALA A 65 14.83 -31.06 21.70
N ALA A 66 15.52 -32.19 21.86
CA ALA A 66 16.79 -32.42 21.17
C ALA A 66 16.62 -32.34 19.64
N ARG A 67 15.56 -32.92 19.09
CA ARG A 67 15.23 -32.83 17.65
C ARG A 67 14.88 -31.40 17.21
N LEU A 68 14.14 -30.65 18.03
CA LEU A 68 13.80 -29.26 17.75
C LEU A 68 15.04 -28.34 17.79
N VAL A 69 16.02 -28.62 18.67
CA VAL A 69 17.32 -27.95 18.70
C VAL A 69 18.12 -28.30 17.45
N GLU A 70 18.19 -29.58 17.08
CA GLU A 70 18.89 -30.05 15.88
C GLU A 70 18.29 -29.44 14.59
N ALA A 71 16.97 -29.31 14.54
CA ALA A 71 16.26 -28.63 13.44
C ALA A 71 16.40 -27.09 13.48
N GLY A 72 17.08 -26.53 14.48
CA GLY A 72 17.27 -25.09 14.62
C GLY A 72 15.98 -24.30 14.90
N LEU A 73 14.95 -24.94 15.46
CA LEU A 73 13.67 -24.31 15.80
C LEU A 73 13.67 -23.70 17.20
N ILE A 74 14.45 -24.28 18.11
CA ILE A 74 14.63 -23.81 19.47
C ILE A 74 16.13 -23.76 19.78
N GLU A 75 16.54 -22.88 20.68
CA GLU A 75 17.90 -22.79 21.20
C GLU A 75 17.93 -23.36 22.61
N ASP A 76 19.06 -23.99 22.96
CA ASP A 76 19.36 -24.40 24.31
C ASP A 76 20.33 -23.41 24.95
N ARG A 77 19.79 -22.50 25.76
CA ARG A 77 20.53 -21.48 26.52
C ARG A 77 20.83 -22.02 27.92
N GLY A 78 21.72 -23.00 28.00
CA GLY A 78 22.20 -23.52 29.28
C GLY A 78 23.62 -23.05 29.59
N SER A 79 23.85 -22.51 30.78
CA SER A 79 25.18 -22.52 31.40
C SER A 79 25.14 -23.43 32.64
N GLY A 80 25.82 -24.58 32.58
CA GLY A 80 25.86 -25.54 33.69
C GLY A 80 24.71 -26.56 33.71
N ARG A 81 24.09 -26.76 34.88
CA ARG A 81 23.14 -27.88 35.14
C ARG A 81 21.71 -27.62 34.68
N GLU A 82 21.34 -26.36 34.43
CA GLU A 82 19.99 -26.00 34.03
C GLU A 82 19.97 -25.59 32.55
N ARG A 83 19.31 -26.42 31.74
CA ARG A 83 19.13 -26.19 30.30
C ARG A 83 17.83 -25.43 30.12
N GLN A 84 17.92 -24.19 29.64
CA GLN A 84 16.75 -23.39 29.30
C GLN A 84 16.52 -23.46 27.80
N LEU A 85 15.34 -23.89 27.40
CA LEU A 85 14.93 -23.95 26.00
C LEU A 85 14.15 -22.68 25.66
N VAL A 86 14.58 -22.00 24.61
CA VAL A 86 13.92 -20.80 24.07
C VAL A 86 13.65 -20.99 22.58
N LEU A 87 12.72 -20.21 22.05
CA LEU A 87 12.45 -20.20 20.62
C LEU A 87 13.62 -19.59 19.84
N ASN A 88 14.05 -20.23 18.74
CA ASN A 88 15.02 -19.63 17.84
C ASN A 88 14.31 -18.65 16.88
N ARG A 89 14.32 -17.36 17.22
CA ARG A 89 13.71 -16.31 16.39
C ARG A 89 14.40 -16.10 15.04
N ALA A 90 15.63 -16.55 14.88
CA ALA A 90 16.37 -16.47 13.62
C ALA A 90 16.06 -17.65 12.68
N SER A 91 15.23 -18.61 13.11
CA SER A 91 14.87 -19.76 12.28
C SER A 91 14.04 -19.33 11.06
N PRO A 92 14.46 -19.66 9.82
CA PRO A 92 13.69 -19.31 8.61
C PRO A 92 12.33 -20.02 8.53
N HIS A 93 12.16 -21.12 9.27
CA HIS A 93 10.91 -21.89 9.30
C HIS A 93 9.92 -21.39 10.35
N LEU A 94 10.31 -20.41 11.16
CA LEU A 94 9.50 -19.99 12.29
C LEU A 94 8.13 -19.49 11.83
N GLY A 95 8.06 -18.64 10.81
CA GLY A 95 6.79 -18.09 10.32
C GLY A 95 5.76 -19.15 9.89
N GLU A 96 6.22 -20.20 9.21
CA GLU A 96 5.35 -21.31 8.75
C GLU A 96 4.87 -22.17 9.93
N ILE A 97 5.77 -22.50 10.84
CA ILE A 97 5.45 -23.28 12.03
C ILE A 97 4.52 -22.50 12.96
N SER A 98 4.73 -21.19 13.10
CA SER A 98 3.83 -20.30 13.84
C SER A 98 2.42 -20.35 13.29
N ALA A 99 2.28 -20.33 11.97
CA ALA A 99 0.98 -20.41 11.32
C ALA A 99 0.29 -21.75 11.60
N LEU A 100 1.04 -22.85 11.55
CA LEU A 100 0.52 -24.18 11.88
C LEU A 100 0.12 -24.29 13.35
N LEU A 101 0.95 -23.79 14.27
CA LEU A 101 0.66 -23.78 15.71
C LEU A 101 -0.52 -22.86 16.06
N TRP A 102 -0.68 -21.75 15.35
CA TRP A 102 -1.84 -20.89 15.47
C TRP A 102 -3.11 -21.63 15.05
N LEU A 103 -3.12 -22.25 13.86
CA LEU A 103 -4.28 -23.01 13.35
C LEU A 103 -4.69 -24.13 14.31
N THR A 104 -3.72 -24.93 14.76
CA THR A 104 -3.97 -26.15 15.55
C THR A 104 -4.15 -25.88 17.04
N HIS A 105 -3.31 -25.05 17.64
CA HIS A 105 -3.24 -24.84 19.09
C HIS A 105 -3.65 -23.44 19.55
N GLY A 106 -3.93 -22.51 18.63
CA GLY A 106 -4.28 -21.12 18.97
C GLY A 106 -3.14 -20.35 19.60
N VAL A 107 -1.90 -20.83 19.46
CA VAL A 107 -0.74 -20.15 20.03
C VAL A 107 -0.29 -19.07 19.06
N ASN A 108 -0.56 -17.82 19.43
CA ASN A 108 -0.06 -16.68 18.69
C ASN A 108 1.38 -16.42 19.12
N LEU A 109 2.32 -16.50 18.18
CA LEU A 109 3.66 -16.05 18.49
C LEU A 109 3.71 -14.53 18.65
N PRO A 110 4.57 -14.01 19.55
CA PRO A 110 4.90 -12.61 19.54
C PRO A 110 5.38 -12.21 18.12
N PRO A 111 5.03 -11.00 17.65
CA PRO A 111 5.49 -10.52 16.35
C PRO A 111 7.02 -10.57 16.26
N GLU A 112 7.54 -10.80 15.04
CA GLU A 112 8.99 -10.83 14.84
C GLU A 112 9.63 -9.53 15.34
N PRO A 113 10.74 -9.61 16.09
CA PRO A 113 11.43 -8.43 16.57
C PRO A 113 11.86 -7.58 15.37
N GLY A 114 11.43 -6.32 15.35
CA GLY A 114 11.69 -5.39 14.24
C GLY A 114 10.60 -5.37 13.16
N THR A 115 9.51 -6.15 13.28
CA THR A 115 8.30 -5.85 12.51
C THR A 115 7.83 -4.47 12.98
N PRO A 116 7.82 -3.42 12.14
CA PRO A 116 7.23 -2.15 12.52
C PRO A 116 5.75 -2.40 12.74
N THR A 117 5.36 -2.61 13.99
CA THR A 117 3.99 -2.38 14.40
C THR A 117 3.84 -0.87 14.31
N HIS A 118 3.21 -0.37 13.23
CA HIS A 118 2.90 1.06 13.10
C HIS A 118 2.10 1.60 14.30
N LEU A 119 1.49 0.71 15.09
CA LEU A 119 1.07 0.95 16.47
C LEU A 119 2.26 0.93 17.46
N SER A 120 3.36 1.62 17.14
CA SER A 120 4.61 1.49 17.86
C SER A 120 4.47 2.09 19.27
N GLY A 121 4.64 1.25 20.29
CA GLY A 121 5.00 1.65 21.66
C GLY A 121 3.87 2.12 22.58
N PHE A 122 2.84 2.83 22.09
CA PHE A 122 1.85 3.47 22.98
C PHE A 122 0.40 2.91 22.90
N GLU A 123 0.03 2.19 21.84
CA GLU A 123 -1.40 1.89 21.57
C GLU A 123 -1.80 0.41 21.72
N GLN A 124 -0.92 -0.55 21.42
CA GLN A 124 -1.30 -1.98 21.46
C GLN A 124 -1.70 -2.49 22.86
N ALA A 125 -1.11 -1.94 23.92
CA ALA A 125 -1.39 -2.37 25.29
C ALA A 125 -2.71 -1.81 25.85
N ARG A 126 -3.38 -0.89 25.13
CA ARG A 126 -4.51 -0.14 25.67
C ARG A 126 -5.81 -0.23 24.87
N TRP A 127 -5.78 -0.81 23.69
CA TRP A 127 -6.97 -0.96 22.86
C TRP A 127 -7.65 -2.30 23.13
N THR A 128 -8.95 -2.25 23.43
CA THR A 128 -9.79 -3.44 23.46
C THR A 128 -9.92 -3.99 22.04
N PRO A 129 -10.15 -5.32 21.87
CA PRO A 129 -10.23 -5.93 20.54
C PRO A 129 -11.31 -5.33 19.62
N PHE A 130 -12.27 -4.58 20.19
CA PHE A 130 -13.40 -3.98 19.48
C PHE A 130 -13.42 -2.44 19.48
N ALA A 131 -12.38 -1.78 20.01
CA ALA A 131 -12.27 -0.33 19.94
C ALA A 131 -11.84 0.12 18.54
N VAL A 132 -12.61 0.98 17.89
CA VAL A 132 -12.25 1.58 16.60
C VAL A 132 -12.13 3.10 16.75
N ASP A 133 -11.30 3.72 15.92
CA ASP A 133 -11.05 5.15 15.95
C ASP A 133 -11.47 5.85 14.65
N GLY A 134 -11.64 7.17 14.75
CA GLY A 134 -11.74 8.13 13.67
C GLY A 134 -12.71 7.70 12.57
N ASP A 135 -12.17 7.56 11.37
CA ASP A 135 -12.93 7.28 10.16
C ASP A 135 -13.52 5.86 10.14
N VAL A 136 -12.86 4.89 10.78
CA VAL A 136 -13.35 3.51 10.91
C VAL A 136 -14.60 3.47 11.77
N ALA A 137 -14.62 4.24 12.86
CA ALA A 137 -15.78 4.35 13.74
C ALA A 137 -17.04 4.86 13.01
N ARG A 138 -16.91 5.64 11.94
CA ARG A 138 -18.08 6.08 11.14
C ARG A 138 -18.64 4.99 10.24
N SER A 139 -17.87 3.94 9.96
CA SER A 139 -18.22 2.87 9.02
C SER A 139 -18.63 1.57 9.71
N VAL A 140 -18.37 1.44 11.01
CA VAL A 140 -18.72 0.26 11.81
C VAL A 140 -19.96 0.58 12.67
N PRO A 141 -20.98 -0.28 12.76
CA PRO A 141 -22.14 -0.08 13.62
C PRO A 141 -21.78 0.16 15.09
N ALA A 142 -22.49 1.04 15.80
CA ALA A 142 -22.18 1.39 17.19
C ALA A 142 -22.21 0.16 18.14
N MET A 143 -23.16 -0.74 17.93
CA MET A 143 -23.30 -1.97 18.74
C MET A 143 -22.16 -2.98 18.55
N LEU A 144 -21.39 -2.85 17.45
CA LEU A 144 -20.23 -3.70 17.18
C LEU A 144 -18.94 -3.07 17.69
N ARG A 145 -18.99 -2.01 18.49
CA ARG A 145 -17.83 -1.28 18.97
C ARG A 145 -17.84 -1.24 20.49
N SER A 146 -16.66 -1.35 21.07
CA SER A 146 -16.46 -1.04 22.50
C SER A 146 -15.81 0.33 22.64
N GLU A 147 -16.08 1.03 23.74
CA GLU A 147 -15.28 2.21 24.08
C GLU A 147 -13.79 1.82 24.19
N PRO A 148 -12.88 2.66 23.68
CA PRO A 148 -11.46 2.53 23.95
C PRO A 148 -11.22 2.41 25.46
N TYR A 149 -10.27 1.58 25.88
CA TYR A 149 -9.90 1.39 27.29
C TYR A 149 -10.96 0.76 28.21
N SER A 150 -12.12 0.35 27.70
CA SER A 150 -13.15 -0.31 28.53
C SER A 150 -12.72 -1.65 29.13
N GLY A 151 -11.63 -2.24 28.61
CA GLY A 151 -11.22 -3.60 28.96
C GLY A 151 -12.22 -4.69 28.51
N ALA A 152 -13.26 -4.31 27.75
CA ALA A 152 -14.28 -5.22 27.26
C ALA A 152 -13.65 -6.31 26.40
N ARG A 153 -13.77 -7.56 26.88
CA ARG A 153 -13.32 -8.77 26.19
C ARG A 153 -14.40 -9.34 25.27
N GLU A 154 -15.65 -8.94 25.49
CA GLU A 154 -16.83 -9.45 24.78
C GLU A 154 -17.76 -8.26 24.47
N LEU A 155 -18.49 -8.35 23.34
CA LEU A 155 -19.50 -7.37 23.00
C LEU A 155 -20.81 -7.67 23.78
N PRO A 156 -21.60 -6.66 24.16
CA PRO A 156 -22.88 -6.89 24.82
C PRO A 156 -23.83 -7.72 23.94
N GLY A 157 -24.37 -8.82 24.48
CA GLY A 157 -25.28 -9.71 23.74
C GLY A 157 -24.57 -10.73 22.83
N GLU A 158 -23.25 -10.93 23.00
CA GLU A 158 -22.48 -11.92 22.25
C GLU A 158 -23.07 -13.32 22.35
N SER A 159 -23.21 -13.99 21.20
CA SER A 159 -23.59 -15.40 21.10
C SER A 159 -22.46 -16.17 20.41
N TYR A 160 -22.10 -17.35 20.94
CA TYR A 160 -20.97 -18.16 20.47
C TYR A 160 -21.38 -19.17 19.40
N ASP A 161 -22.10 -18.67 18.39
CA ASP A 161 -22.56 -19.44 17.24
C ASP A 161 -22.04 -18.85 15.93
N GLY A 162 -20.92 -18.13 15.99
CA GLY A 162 -20.14 -17.72 14.84
C GLY A 162 -19.45 -18.90 14.15
N PRO A 163 -18.49 -18.63 13.25
CA PRO A 163 -17.67 -19.69 12.68
C PRO A 163 -16.90 -20.48 13.75
N ASN A 164 -16.51 -21.70 13.41
CA ASN A 164 -15.62 -22.46 14.28
C ASN A 164 -14.25 -21.77 14.42
N VAL A 165 -13.57 -22.05 15.51
CA VAL A 165 -12.27 -21.46 15.86
C VAL A 165 -11.20 -21.69 14.78
N SER A 166 -11.21 -22.86 14.12
CA SER A 166 -10.22 -23.15 13.06
C SER A 166 -10.42 -22.27 11.84
N THR A 167 -11.68 -21.98 11.45
CA THR A 167 -12.03 -21.05 10.39
C THR A 167 -11.58 -19.64 10.75
N ALA A 168 -11.88 -19.16 11.96
CA ALA A 168 -11.45 -17.84 12.40
C ALA A 168 -9.91 -17.69 12.42
N ARG A 169 -9.19 -18.72 12.86
CA ARG A 169 -7.72 -18.75 12.84
C ARG A 169 -7.15 -18.71 11.43
N ALA A 170 -7.76 -19.44 10.50
CA ALA A 170 -7.38 -19.41 9.10
C ALA A 170 -7.54 -18.00 8.51
N GLU A 171 -8.61 -17.30 8.87
CA GLU A 171 -8.81 -15.92 8.44
C GLU A 171 -7.80 -14.94 9.04
N VAL A 172 -7.43 -15.10 10.31
CA VAL A 172 -6.35 -14.30 10.91
C VAL A 172 -5.04 -14.44 10.11
N LEU A 173 -4.68 -15.65 9.67
CA LEU A 173 -3.48 -15.86 8.86
C LEU A 173 -3.60 -15.25 7.47
N ARG A 174 -4.77 -15.37 6.85
CA ARG A 174 -5.04 -14.77 5.55
C ARG A 174 -4.91 -13.25 5.63
N LEU A 175 -5.55 -12.63 6.62
CA LEU A 175 -5.43 -11.19 6.88
C LEU A 175 -3.97 -10.81 7.13
N ARG A 176 -3.25 -11.49 8.00
CA ARG A 176 -1.82 -11.21 8.26
C ARG A 176 -0.98 -11.17 6.97
N ARG A 177 -1.20 -12.13 6.05
CA ARG A 177 -0.52 -12.15 4.74
C ARG A 177 -0.91 -10.96 3.88
N LEU A 178 -2.19 -10.61 3.80
CA LEU A 178 -2.67 -9.46 3.02
C LEU A 178 -2.11 -8.15 3.57
N ARG A 179 -2.22 -7.94 4.89
CA ARG A 179 -1.69 -6.77 5.60
C ARG A 179 -0.19 -6.57 5.38
N SER A 180 0.60 -7.65 5.41
CA SER A 180 2.06 -7.59 5.19
C SER A 180 2.47 -7.04 3.82
N ARG A 181 1.58 -7.06 2.83
CA ARG A 181 1.81 -6.47 1.50
C ARG A 181 1.56 -4.97 1.50
N ILE A 182 0.66 -4.51 2.35
CA ILE A 182 0.18 -3.12 2.43
C ILE A 182 1.08 -2.27 3.31
N VAL A 183 1.42 -2.78 4.50
CA VAL A 183 2.21 -2.07 5.54
C VAL A 183 3.59 -1.63 5.05
N ARG A 184 4.07 -2.14 3.90
CA ARG A 184 5.36 -1.75 3.32
C ARG A 184 5.37 -0.35 2.70
N PHE A 185 4.20 0.25 2.46
CA PHE A 185 4.12 1.53 1.76
C PHE A 185 4.58 2.72 2.58
N GLU A 186 4.02 2.89 3.77
CA GLU A 186 4.34 4.03 4.61
C GLU A 186 5.84 4.08 4.94
N PRO A 187 6.52 2.98 5.36
CA PRO A 187 7.97 3.01 5.57
C PRO A 187 8.77 3.35 4.32
N TRP A 188 8.33 2.89 3.14
CA TRP A 188 8.99 3.22 1.88
C TRP A 188 8.83 4.70 1.52
N LEU A 189 7.63 5.25 1.68
CA LEU A 189 7.36 6.67 1.48
C LEU A 189 8.12 7.53 2.50
N GLN A 190 8.11 7.15 3.78
CA GLN A 190 8.89 7.82 4.83
C GLN A 190 10.38 7.81 4.50
N THR A 191 10.94 6.65 4.10
CA THR A 191 12.36 6.56 3.70
C THR A 191 12.66 7.47 2.52
N THR A 192 11.77 7.55 1.53
CA THR A 192 11.91 8.41 0.36
C THR A 192 11.83 9.89 0.76
N TYR A 193 10.86 10.25 1.60
CA TYR A 193 10.70 11.58 2.15
C TYR A 193 11.92 11.99 2.99
N TYR A 194 12.46 11.14 3.87
CA TYR A 194 13.65 11.47 4.65
C TYR A 194 14.89 11.72 3.78
N LYS A 195 14.99 11.06 2.61
CA LYS A 195 16.10 11.26 1.67
C LYS A 195 15.93 12.49 0.79
N GLY A 196 14.71 12.77 0.34
CA GLY A 196 14.43 13.81 -0.66
C GLY A 196 13.76 15.07 -0.13
N SER A 197 13.14 15.01 1.05
CA SER A 197 12.31 16.04 1.68
C SER A 197 11.28 16.66 0.72
N ARG A 198 10.68 15.83 -0.14
CA ARG A 198 9.70 16.30 -1.13
C ARG A 198 8.32 16.37 -0.50
N GLU A 199 7.68 17.53 -0.60
CA GLU A 199 6.33 17.80 -0.07
C GLU A 199 5.29 16.81 -0.62
N ARG A 200 5.43 16.42 -1.90
CA ARG A 200 4.61 15.39 -2.55
C ARG A 200 4.63 14.05 -1.79
N ASP A 201 5.80 13.61 -1.33
CA ASP A 201 5.90 12.34 -0.58
C ASP A 201 5.27 12.48 0.81
N ARG A 202 5.34 13.66 1.44
CA ARG A 202 4.63 13.94 2.71
C ARG A 202 3.11 13.86 2.55
N ASP A 203 2.57 14.43 1.48
CA ASP A 203 1.13 14.40 1.24
C ASP A 203 0.65 12.98 0.91
N LEU A 204 1.45 12.18 0.18
CA LEU A 204 1.18 10.75 -0.01
C LEU A 204 1.23 9.97 1.30
N ILE A 205 2.17 10.28 2.19
CA ILE A 205 2.19 9.72 3.55
C ILE A 205 0.88 10.08 4.25
N HIS A 206 0.44 11.35 4.27
CA HIS A 206 -0.82 11.73 4.92
C HIS A 206 -2.07 11.08 4.31
N LEU A 207 -2.09 10.89 2.99
CA LEU A 207 -3.18 10.18 2.31
C LEU A 207 -3.19 8.68 2.62
N THR A 208 -2.04 8.10 2.98
CA THR A 208 -1.90 6.67 3.28
C THR A 208 -1.73 6.36 4.77
N ILE A 209 -1.58 7.37 5.62
CA ILE A 209 -1.63 7.24 7.08
C ILE A 209 -3.01 6.70 7.44
N GLY A 210 -3.02 5.66 8.26
CA GLY A 210 -4.25 4.98 8.65
C GLY A 210 -4.67 3.85 7.71
N GLN A 211 -3.95 3.65 6.59
CA GLN A 211 -4.04 2.40 5.84
C GLN A 211 -3.78 1.23 6.78
N ASP A 212 -4.47 0.12 6.58
CA ASP A 212 -4.37 -1.11 7.37
C ASP A 212 -4.96 -1.02 8.79
N VAL A 213 -5.41 0.14 9.27
CA VAL A 213 -5.95 0.27 10.65
C VAL A 213 -7.20 -0.59 10.84
N ALA A 214 -8.15 -0.55 9.92
CA ALA A 214 -9.38 -1.32 10.07
C ALA A 214 -9.14 -2.81 9.83
N ALA A 215 -8.27 -3.17 8.88
CA ALA A 215 -7.83 -4.56 8.70
C ALA A 215 -7.07 -5.11 9.93
N ALA A 216 -6.26 -4.28 10.59
CA ALA A 216 -5.60 -4.63 11.85
C ALA A 216 -6.61 -4.89 12.95
N GLN A 217 -7.64 -4.05 13.06
CA GLN A 217 -8.74 -4.22 14.01
C GLN A 217 -9.48 -5.55 13.78
N ALA A 218 -9.82 -5.84 12.52
CA ALA A 218 -10.45 -7.11 12.16
C ALA A 218 -9.56 -8.30 12.53
N GLN A 219 -8.26 -8.24 12.26
CA GLN A 219 -7.33 -9.29 12.66
C GLN A 219 -7.27 -9.44 14.20
N ASN A 220 -7.22 -8.34 14.95
CA ASN A 220 -7.08 -8.35 16.40
C ASN A 220 -8.32 -8.94 17.09
N SER A 221 -9.53 -8.51 16.68
CA SER A 221 -10.80 -9.05 17.18
C SER A 221 -10.92 -10.56 16.92
N LEU A 222 -10.55 -11.03 15.73
CA LEU A 222 -10.55 -12.46 15.40
C LEU A 222 -9.46 -13.23 16.16
N THR A 223 -8.27 -12.66 16.31
CA THR A 223 -7.17 -13.28 17.08
C THR A 223 -7.60 -13.47 18.53
N PHE A 224 -8.18 -12.44 19.15
CA PHE A 224 -8.70 -12.54 20.50
C PHE A 224 -9.81 -13.60 20.61
N SER A 225 -10.81 -13.52 19.73
CA SER A 225 -11.99 -14.38 19.79
C SER A 225 -11.68 -15.85 19.48
N ALA A 226 -10.67 -16.13 18.64
CA ALA A 226 -10.26 -17.49 18.30
C ALA A 226 -9.14 -18.06 19.21
N GLY A 227 -8.57 -17.21 20.05
CA GLY A 227 -7.67 -17.56 21.15
C GLY A 227 -8.46 -17.67 22.45
N ASP A 228 -8.25 -16.70 23.33
CA ASP A 228 -8.79 -16.70 24.70
C ASP A 228 -10.32 -16.50 24.77
N GLY A 229 -10.91 -15.89 23.74
CA GLY A 229 -12.35 -15.61 23.70
C GLY A 229 -13.22 -16.78 23.22
N ALA A 230 -12.62 -17.87 22.73
CA ALA A 230 -13.38 -18.96 22.13
C ALA A 230 -14.17 -19.76 23.17
N ARG A 231 -15.41 -20.13 22.85
CA ARG A 231 -16.22 -21.02 23.69
C ARG A 231 -16.79 -22.15 22.84
N GLU A 232 -16.74 -23.37 23.37
CA GLU A 232 -17.32 -24.57 22.73
C GLU A 232 -16.81 -24.83 21.29
N GLY A 233 -15.62 -24.32 20.94
CA GLY A 233 -15.03 -24.47 19.61
C GLY A 233 -15.52 -23.44 18.58
N TYR A 234 -16.30 -22.44 18.98
CA TYR A 234 -16.79 -21.36 18.13
C TYR A 234 -16.33 -19.98 18.65
N ILE A 235 -16.32 -19.00 17.76
CA ILE A 235 -16.11 -17.60 18.12
C ILE A 235 -17.45 -16.86 18.26
N GLY A 236 -17.41 -15.69 18.90
CA GLY A 236 -18.56 -14.81 18.97
C GLY A 236 -19.06 -14.35 17.59
N ARG A 237 -20.37 -14.37 17.39
CA ARG A 237 -21.06 -13.88 16.20
C ARG A 237 -20.86 -12.38 15.98
N LEU A 238 -20.96 -11.56 17.02
CA LEU A 238 -20.72 -10.11 16.94
C LEU A 238 -19.24 -9.81 16.70
N ALA A 239 -18.33 -10.61 17.26
CA ALA A 239 -16.91 -10.49 16.94
C ALA A 239 -16.64 -10.76 15.45
N TRP A 240 -17.32 -11.75 14.85
CA TRP A 240 -17.24 -12.01 13.41
C TRP A 240 -17.84 -10.86 12.58
N ALA A 241 -19.01 -10.35 12.98
CA ALA A 241 -19.65 -9.20 12.33
C ALA A 241 -18.77 -7.94 12.40
N HIS A 242 -18.14 -7.67 13.54
CA HIS A 242 -17.19 -6.58 13.73
C HIS A 242 -16.04 -6.67 12.72
N ALA A 243 -15.41 -7.85 12.61
CA ALA A 243 -14.31 -8.06 11.68
C ALA A 243 -14.72 -7.82 10.22
N ILE A 244 -15.93 -8.25 9.82
CA ILE A 244 -16.49 -7.99 8.49
C ILE A 244 -16.63 -6.48 8.22
N TYR A 245 -17.24 -5.74 9.14
CA TYR A 245 -17.46 -4.30 8.98
C TYR A 245 -16.15 -3.50 8.99
N CYS A 246 -15.18 -3.90 9.82
CA CYS A 246 -13.85 -3.30 9.78
C CYS A 246 -13.14 -3.54 8.44
N LEU A 247 -13.23 -4.75 7.86
CA LEU A 247 -12.66 -5.01 6.54
C LEU A 247 -13.39 -4.24 5.42
N ASP A 248 -14.73 -4.11 5.49
CA ASP A 248 -15.48 -3.32 4.51
C ASP A 248 -15.12 -1.83 4.60
N ALA A 249 -14.93 -1.30 5.81
CA ALA A 249 -14.43 0.05 6.03
C ALA A 249 -13.04 0.26 5.39
N GLU A 250 -12.13 -0.72 5.51
CA GLU A 250 -10.83 -0.70 4.84
C GLU A 250 -10.99 -0.70 3.31
N VAL A 251 -11.90 -1.50 2.76
CA VAL A 251 -12.21 -1.53 1.32
C VAL A 251 -12.65 -0.15 0.84
N VAL A 252 -13.59 0.49 1.53
CA VAL A 252 -14.09 1.83 1.19
C VAL A 252 -12.97 2.86 1.19
N TRP A 253 -12.12 2.83 2.22
CA TRP A 253 -10.97 3.73 2.33
C TRP A 253 -9.98 3.51 1.16
N LEU A 254 -9.61 2.26 0.88
CA LEU A 254 -8.67 1.91 -0.19
C LEU A 254 -9.21 2.28 -1.57
N LEU A 255 -10.51 2.09 -1.82
CA LEU A 255 -11.16 2.52 -3.06
C LEU A 255 -11.09 4.03 -3.22
N ARG A 256 -11.40 4.78 -2.17
CA ARG A 256 -11.34 6.24 -2.17
C ARG A 256 -9.93 6.74 -2.47
N VAL A 257 -8.92 6.21 -1.78
CA VAL A 257 -7.51 6.59 -1.99
C VAL A 257 -7.04 6.18 -3.38
N GLY A 258 -7.34 4.96 -3.81
CA GLY A 258 -6.96 4.46 -5.13
C GLY A 258 -7.52 5.31 -6.27
N GLN A 259 -8.82 5.62 -6.23
CA GLN A 259 -9.50 6.47 -7.21
C GLN A 259 -8.96 7.91 -7.19
N LEU A 260 -8.70 8.46 -6.00
CA LEU A 260 -8.10 9.78 -5.85
C LEU A 260 -6.74 9.86 -6.55
N LEU A 261 -5.87 8.90 -6.28
CA LEU A 261 -4.52 8.85 -6.87
C LEU A 261 -4.55 8.57 -8.38
N GLU A 262 -5.52 7.79 -8.86
CA GLU A 262 -5.76 7.60 -10.30
C GLU A 262 -6.18 8.91 -10.96
N GLN A 263 -7.10 9.66 -10.36
CA GLN A 263 -7.51 10.99 -10.84
C GLN A 263 -6.33 11.96 -10.88
N VAL A 264 -5.50 11.99 -9.83
CA VAL A 264 -4.27 12.80 -9.78
C VAL A 264 -3.30 12.40 -10.90
N SER A 265 -3.08 11.10 -11.12
CA SER A 265 -2.17 10.60 -12.16
C SER A 265 -2.67 10.95 -13.57
N ASN A 266 -3.97 10.82 -13.80
CA ASN A 266 -4.60 11.20 -15.07
C ASN A 266 -4.52 12.72 -15.31
N ALA A 267 -4.83 13.53 -14.29
CA ALA A 267 -4.75 14.99 -14.39
C ALA A 267 -3.32 15.46 -14.67
N SER A 268 -2.31 14.86 -14.01
CA SER A 268 -0.90 15.14 -14.29
C SER A 268 -0.51 14.78 -15.72
N THR A 269 -0.94 13.63 -16.23
CA THR A 269 -0.69 13.22 -17.62
C THR A 269 -1.26 14.23 -18.62
N VAL A 270 -2.51 14.66 -18.41
CA VAL A 270 -3.18 15.67 -19.22
C VAL A 270 -2.44 17.01 -19.18
N MET A 271 -2.03 17.44 -17.99
CA MET A 271 -1.27 18.67 -17.78
C MET A 271 0.10 18.63 -18.48
N HIS A 272 0.86 17.54 -18.36
CA HIS A 272 2.15 17.39 -19.04
C HIS A 272 1.99 17.46 -20.57
N LYS A 273 0.94 16.83 -21.10
CA LYS A 273 0.60 16.92 -22.53
C LYS A 273 0.31 18.36 -22.95
N HIS A 274 -0.53 19.08 -22.21
CA HIS A 274 -0.87 20.47 -22.53
C HIS A 274 0.33 21.41 -22.40
N ARG A 275 1.18 21.22 -21.39
CA ARG A 275 2.43 21.98 -21.25
C ARG A 275 3.33 21.82 -22.47
N HIS A 276 3.55 20.59 -22.90
CA HIS A 276 4.36 20.31 -24.10
C HIS A 276 3.74 20.94 -25.37
N GLN A 277 2.42 20.87 -25.52
CA GLN A 277 1.72 21.52 -26.63
C GLN A 277 1.86 23.05 -26.61
N VAL A 278 1.77 23.68 -25.44
CA VAL A 278 1.98 25.13 -25.26
C VAL A 278 3.40 25.53 -25.64
N GLU A 279 4.41 24.73 -25.26
CA GLU A 279 5.81 24.97 -25.61
C GLU A 279 6.04 24.89 -27.13
N LEU A 280 5.57 23.82 -27.78
CA LEU A 280 5.66 23.67 -29.24
C LEU A 280 4.92 24.80 -30.00
N LEU A 281 3.74 25.21 -29.53
CA LEU A 281 3.00 26.31 -30.15
C LEU A 281 3.69 27.65 -29.96
N ARG A 282 4.32 27.87 -28.80
CA ARG A 282 5.12 29.06 -28.55
C ARG A 282 6.31 29.14 -29.51
N GLU A 283 7.07 28.07 -29.68
CA GLU A 283 8.17 28.00 -30.63
C GLU A 283 7.70 28.27 -32.07
N ARG A 284 6.54 27.72 -32.47
CA ARG A 284 5.94 27.98 -33.79
C ARG A 284 5.53 29.43 -33.97
N VAL A 285 4.89 30.04 -32.97
CA VAL A 285 4.52 31.46 -32.99
C VAL A 285 5.78 32.33 -33.12
N GLU A 286 6.82 32.04 -32.36
CA GLU A 286 8.11 32.74 -32.42
C GLU A 286 8.76 32.60 -33.81
N ALA A 287 8.76 31.39 -34.40
CA ALA A 287 9.30 31.13 -35.74
C ALA A 287 8.53 31.85 -36.86
N VAL A 288 7.20 31.83 -36.82
CA VAL A 288 6.35 32.53 -37.80
C VAL A 288 6.50 34.05 -37.68
N THR A 289 6.61 34.57 -36.46
CA THR A 289 6.85 36.00 -36.20
C THR A 289 8.21 36.42 -36.78
N ALA A 290 9.28 35.67 -36.48
CA ALA A 290 10.61 35.95 -37.01
C ALA A 290 10.70 35.81 -38.54
N HIS A 291 9.88 34.95 -39.16
CA HIS A 291 9.80 34.87 -40.62
C HIS A 291 9.08 36.08 -41.22
N ALA A 292 7.97 36.51 -40.61
CA ALA A 292 7.22 37.68 -41.03
C ALA A 292 8.06 38.97 -40.92
N GLU A 293 8.83 39.13 -39.84
CA GLU A 293 9.76 40.27 -39.65
C GLU A 293 10.85 40.31 -40.73
N ARG A 294 11.43 39.17 -41.08
CA ARG A 294 12.43 39.06 -42.15
C ARG A 294 11.85 39.38 -43.53
N ALA A 295 10.63 38.92 -43.80
CA ALA A 295 9.93 39.23 -45.04
C ALA A 295 9.58 40.72 -45.18
N GLY A 296 9.24 41.40 -44.08
CA GLY A 296 8.99 42.85 -44.05
C GLY A 296 10.26 43.71 -44.21
N SER A 297 11.40 43.25 -43.69
CA SER A 297 12.67 43.99 -43.72
C SER A 297 13.33 44.07 -45.11
N HIS A 298 13.11 43.11 -46.01
CA HIS A 298 13.74 43.08 -47.35
C HIS A 298 13.16 44.10 -48.35
N GLY A 299 12.16 44.89 -47.96
CA GLY A 299 11.56 45.92 -48.81
C GLY A 299 12.28 47.26 -48.85
N ASP A 300 13.17 47.55 -47.90
CA ASP A 300 13.80 48.87 -47.72
C ASP A 300 15.30 48.87 -48.09
N GLY A 301 15.73 47.84 -48.82
CA GLY A 301 17.07 47.76 -49.37
C GLY A 301 17.27 48.81 -50.45
N SER A 302 17.66 50.02 -50.01
CA SER A 302 18.43 51.04 -50.73
C SER A 302 18.81 50.58 -52.14
N VAL A 303 18.00 50.96 -53.13
CA VAL A 303 18.42 50.98 -54.52
C VAL A 303 19.64 51.89 -54.56
N SER A 304 20.83 51.29 -54.51
CA SER A 304 22.06 52.02 -54.74
C SER A 304 22.00 52.50 -56.18
N ASP A 305 21.86 53.80 -56.36
CA ASP A 305 22.00 54.53 -57.63
C ASP A 305 23.38 54.21 -58.26
N ASP A 306 23.51 53.06 -58.92
CA ASP A 306 24.63 52.83 -59.83
C ASP A 306 24.18 53.25 -61.23
N SER A 307 24.71 54.39 -61.63
CA SER A 307 24.32 55.17 -62.79
C SER A 307 24.99 54.61 -64.04
N GLY A 308 24.43 53.53 -64.57
CA GLY A 308 24.79 52.95 -65.87
C GLY A 308 23.81 53.35 -66.95
N ALA A 309 24.17 54.35 -67.76
CA ALA A 309 23.33 54.90 -68.81
C ALA A 309 23.08 53.92 -69.97
N GLY A 310 21.81 53.78 -70.34
CA GLY A 310 21.38 53.59 -71.73
C GLY A 310 20.96 52.18 -72.13
N GLU A 311 19.68 51.85 -71.93
CA GLU A 311 18.92 50.97 -72.83
C GLU A 311 17.41 51.14 -72.55
N GLU A 312 16.66 51.65 -73.54
CA GLU A 312 15.19 51.72 -73.54
C GLU A 312 14.63 50.29 -73.60
N SER A 313 14.46 49.66 -72.43
CA SER A 313 13.74 48.38 -72.32
C SER A 313 12.30 48.61 -71.84
N ALA A 314 11.37 47.95 -72.53
CA ALA A 314 9.95 48.03 -72.27
C ALA A 314 9.57 47.41 -70.91
N GLY A 315 8.98 48.24 -70.03
CA GLY A 315 7.95 47.86 -69.04
C GLY A 315 8.38 47.12 -67.76
N PRO A 316 9.25 47.69 -66.91
CA PRO A 316 9.53 47.16 -65.56
C PRO A 316 8.33 47.14 -64.59
N ASP A 317 7.31 47.98 -64.80
CA ASP A 317 6.19 48.17 -63.84
C ASP A 317 5.35 46.91 -63.57
N ALA A 318 5.11 46.06 -64.57
CA ALA A 318 4.22 44.90 -64.39
C ALA A 318 4.86 43.79 -63.52
N ALA A 319 6.18 43.62 -63.62
CA ALA A 319 6.92 42.63 -62.83
C ALA A 319 7.03 43.07 -61.36
N ASP A 320 7.28 44.37 -61.13
CA ASP A 320 7.36 44.94 -59.78
C ASP A 320 5.99 44.94 -59.08
N GLU A 321 4.91 45.27 -59.80
CA GLU A 321 3.55 45.16 -59.27
C GLU A 321 3.14 43.72 -58.96
N ALA A 322 3.56 42.75 -59.78
CA ALA A 322 3.30 41.33 -59.52
C ALA A 322 4.07 40.85 -58.27
N GLY A 323 5.32 41.28 -58.13
CA GLY A 323 6.15 41.00 -56.95
C GLY A 323 5.61 41.64 -55.67
N ALA A 324 5.09 42.87 -55.75
CA ALA A 324 4.42 43.54 -54.63
C ALA A 324 3.14 42.81 -54.20
N ARG A 325 2.31 42.39 -55.16
CA ARG A 325 1.08 41.61 -54.90
C ARG A 325 1.37 40.24 -54.29
N ALA A 326 2.41 39.55 -54.76
CA ALA A 326 2.84 38.28 -54.18
C ALA A 326 3.28 38.46 -52.72
N ARG A 327 4.10 39.48 -52.44
CA ARG A 327 4.54 39.81 -51.07
C ARG A 327 3.38 40.17 -50.15
N ASP A 328 2.43 40.99 -50.59
CA ASP A 328 1.23 41.34 -49.81
C ASP A 328 0.37 40.09 -49.53
N ARG A 329 0.16 39.23 -50.53
CA ARG A 329 -0.57 37.97 -50.33
C ARG A 329 0.12 37.08 -49.30
N ASP A 330 1.44 36.92 -49.41
CA ASP A 330 2.21 36.06 -48.50
C ASP A 330 2.23 36.64 -47.08
N ALA A 331 2.29 37.97 -46.94
CA ALA A 331 2.16 38.67 -45.65
C ALA A 331 0.78 38.43 -45.02
N ARG A 332 -0.31 38.52 -45.80
CA ARG A 332 -1.67 38.23 -45.30
C ARG A 332 -1.83 36.77 -44.88
N ILE A 333 -1.24 35.84 -45.63
CA ILE A 333 -1.24 34.41 -45.27
C ILE A 333 -0.47 34.20 -43.95
N ALA A 334 0.71 34.80 -43.80
CA ALA A 334 1.50 34.72 -42.58
C ALA A 334 0.75 35.31 -41.38
N GLN A 335 0.11 36.47 -41.53
CA GLN A 335 -0.68 37.11 -40.47
C GLN A 335 -1.89 36.26 -40.06
N ARG A 336 -2.59 35.64 -41.02
CA ARG A 336 -3.71 34.72 -40.72
C ARG A 336 -3.23 33.48 -39.97
N ASN A 337 -2.10 32.89 -40.39
CA ASN A 337 -1.52 31.74 -39.72
C ASN A 337 -1.06 32.08 -38.29
N LEU A 338 -0.47 33.27 -38.10
CA LEU A 338 -0.07 33.76 -36.77
C LEU A 338 -1.29 33.91 -35.85
N ALA A 339 -2.36 34.54 -36.32
CA ALA A 339 -3.58 34.71 -35.54
C ALA A 339 -4.21 33.36 -35.14
N ALA A 340 -4.24 32.38 -36.06
CA ALA A 340 -4.73 31.04 -35.76
C ALA A 340 -3.87 30.32 -34.70
N LEU A 341 -2.55 30.39 -34.81
CA LEU A 341 -1.63 29.82 -33.83
C LEU A 341 -1.74 30.49 -32.45
N GLN A 342 -1.94 31.81 -32.41
CA GLN A 342 -2.15 32.55 -31.16
C GLN A 342 -3.46 32.15 -30.47
N GLN A 343 -4.54 31.96 -31.24
CA GLN A 343 -5.81 31.47 -30.72
C GLN A 343 -5.68 30.04 -30.16
N GLU A 344 -4.99 29.15 -30.88
CA GLU A 344 -4.72 27.79 -30.41
C GLU A 344 -3.86 27.80 -29.13
N LEU A 345 -2.82 28.63 -29.08
CA LEU A 345 -1.98 28.79 -27.89
C LEU A 345 -2.78 29.28 -26.68
N ALA A 346 -3.70 30.24 -26.87
CA ALA A 346 -4.57 30.72 -25.80
C ALA A 346 -5.50 29.61 -25.29
N ALA A 347 -6.11 28.82 -26.18
CA ALA A 347 -6.94 27.68 -25.81
C ALA A 347 -6.14 26.63 -25.00
N ARG A 348 -4.92 26.28 -25.45
CA ARG A 348 -4.07 25.32 -24.73
C ARG A 348 -3.57 25.81 -23.38
N ARG A 349 -3.37 27.12 -23.22
CA ARG A 349 -3.06 27.72 -21.91
C ARG A 349 -4.26 27.62 -20.95
N ALA A 350 -5.48 27.80 -21.46
CA ALA A 350 -6.68 27.59 -20.65
C ALA A 350 -6.84 26.12 -20.23
N ASP A 351 -6.62 25.17 -21.15
CA ASP A 351 -6.61 23.72 -20.84
C ASP A 351 -5.56 23.39 -19.77
N LEU A 352 -4.34 23.95 -19.90
CA LEU A 352 -3.26 23.76 -18.93
C LEU A 352 -3.64 24.31 -17.54
N ALA A 353 -4.21 25.52 -17.47
CA ALA A 353 -4.64 26.13 -16.22
C ALA A 353 -5.73 25.29 -15.53
N ALA A 354 -6.73 24.81 -16.28
CA ALA A 354 -7.77 23.94 -15.73
C ALA A 354 -7.21 22.61 -15.17
N ALA A 355 -6.21 22.03 -15.84
CA ALA A 355 -5.54 20.82 -15.35
C ALA A 355 -4.70 21.08 -14.08
N GLN A 356 -4.09 22.28 -13.96
CA GLN A 356 -3.36 22.69 -12.76
C GLN A 356 -4.32 22.91 -11.58
N ASP A 357 -5.43 23.62 -11.79
CA ASP A 357 -6.46 23.85 -10.78
C ASP A 357 -7.03 22.53 -10.23
N ALA A 358 -7.21 21.53 -11.10
CA ALA A 358 -7.63 20.19 -10.68
C ALA A 358 -6.61 19.54 -9.74
N LEU A 359 -5.31 19.71 -9.99
CA LEU A 359 -4.25 19.16 -9.15
C LEU A 359 -4.10 19.87 -7.80
N ASP A 360 -4.23 21.20 -7.78
CA ASP A 360 -4.15 22.01 -6.57
C ASP A 360 -5.26 21.65 -5.55
N GLY A 361 -6.39 21.13 -6.04
CA GLY A 361 -7.46 20.59 -5.20
C GLY A 361 -7.02 19.41 -4.33
N PHE A 362 -6.03 18.63 -4.76
CA PHE A 362 -5.63 17.37 -4.12
C PHE A 362 -4.56 17.53 -3.03
N TYR A 363 -3.69 18.54 -3.15
CA TYR A 363 -2.55 18.74 -2.24
C TYR A 363 -2.78 19.98 -1.37
N ARG A 364 -3.51 19.81 -0.25
CA ARG A 364 -3.87 20.90 0.69
C ARG A 364 -3.24 20.75 2.08
N HIS A 365 -2.42 19.73 2.32
CA HIS A 365 -1.98 19.34 3.67
C HIS A 365 -0.59 19.85 4.08
N GLY A 366 -0.15 20.99 3.51
CA GLY A 366 0.95 21.80 4.07
C GLY A 366 2.03 22.21 3.08
N GLY A 367 1.94 21.76 1.83
CA GLY A 367 2.84 22.14 0.75
C GLY A 367 2.13 22.09 -0.59
N THR A 368 2.55 22.95 -1.52
CA THR A 368 2.14 22.86 -2.92
C THR A 368 3.29 22.17 -3.64
N PRO A 369 3.25 20.84 -3.84
CA PRO A 369 4.33 20.15 -4.52
C PRO A 369 4.58 20.80 -5.88
N GLY A 370 5.84 20.77 -6.33
CA GLY A 370 6.17 21.27 -7.65
C GLY A 370 5.31 20.53 -8.67
N VAL A 371 4.72 21.26 -9.62
CA VAL A 371 3.82 20.67 -10.62
C VAL A 371 4.48 19.52 -11.42
N HIS A 372 5.81 19.47 -11.48
CA HIS A 372 6.59 18.41 -12.11
C HIS A 372 6.85 17.18 -11.22
N GLU A 373 6.46 17.23 -9.95
CA GLU A 373 6.65 16.18 -8.95
C GLU A 373 5.38 15.32 -8.75
N VAL A 374 4.25 15.78 -9.28
CA VAL A 374 2.91 15.21 -9.12
C VAL A 374 2.57 14.23 -10.24
N GLY A 375 1.93 13.10 -9.90
CA GLY A 375 1.49 12.11 -10.88
C GLY A 375 2.63 11.35 -11.55
N THR A 376 3.75 11.19 -10.85
CA THR A 376 4.86 10.35 -11.28
C THR A 376 4.54 8.87 -11.02
N ALA A 377 5.49 7.97 -11.29
CA ALA A 377 5.29 6.52 -11.14
C ALA A 377 4.82 6.09 -9.73
N GLY A 378 5.06 6.91 -8.69
CA GLY A 378 4.65 6.61 -7.32
C GLY A 378 3.14 6.61 -7.11
N GLU A 379 2.42 7.65 -7.56
CA GLU A 379 0.95 7.73 -7.39
C GLU A 379 0.25 6.61 -8.15
N GLY A 380 0.68 6.34 -9.39
CA GLY A 380 0.12 5.26 -10.20
C GLY A 380 0.34 3.89 -9.56
N LEU A 381 1.55 3.62 -9.04
CA LEU A 381 1.84 2.36 -8.34
C LEU A 381 1.00 2.19 -7.07
N ILE A 382 0.90 3.23 -6.24
CA ILE A 382 0.11 3.21 -5.00
C ILE A 382 -1.38 3.03 -5.34
N SER A 383 -1.89 3.75 -6.34
CA SER A 383 -3.28 3.61 -6.81
C SER A 383 -3.58 2.16 -7.21
N VAL A 384 -2.77 1.58 -8.11
CA VAL A 384 -2.95 0.19 -8.57
C VAL A 384 -2.94 -0.79 -7.41
N GLN A 385 -2.01 -0.64 -6.46
CA GLN A 385 -1.94 -1.55 -5.32
C GLN A 385 -3.08 -1.34 -4.33
N ALA A 386 -3.52 -0.09 -4.08
CA ALA A 386 -4.66 0.21 -3.22
C ALA A 386 -5.93 -0.43 -3.78
N LEU A 387 -6.17 -0.27 -5.09
CA LEU A 387 -7.32 -0.88 -5.78
C LEU A 387 -7.23 -2.41 -5.80
N ALA A 388 -6.07 -2.99 -6.08
CA ALA A 388 -5.88 -4.45 -6.04
C ALA A 388 -6.08 -5.02 -4.63
N THR A 389 -5.65 -4.30 -3.61
CA THR A 389 -5.86 -4.65 -2.21
C THR A 389 -7.33 -4.55 -1.84
N ALA A 390 -8.01 -3.48 -2.23
CA ALA A 390 -9.43 -3.29 -2.00
C ALA A 390 -10.24 -4.44 -2.62
N ARG A 391 -9.89 -4.88 -3.84
CA ARG A 391 -10.51 -6.06 -4.47
C ARG A 391 -10.32 -7.32 -3.66
N THR A 392 -9.11 -7.55 -3.16
CA THR A 392 -8.79 -8.74 -2.38
C THR A 392 -9.53 -8.74 -1.04
N TYR A 393 -9.61 -7.59 -0.36
CA TYR A 393 -10.39 -7.45 0.87
C TYR A 393 -11.89 -7.52 0.63
N ALA A 394 -12.40 -6.97 -0.47
CA ALA A 394 -13.81 -7.08 -0.81
C ALA A 394 -14.20 -8.54 -1.03
N GLU A 395 -13.39 -9.31 -1.76
CA GLU A 395 -13.61 -10.75 -1.92
C GLU A 395 -13.59 -11.48 -0.58
N GLN A 396 -12.66 -11.11 0.29
CA GLN A 396 -12.60 -11.65 1.65
C GLN A 396 -13.85 -11.32 2.47
N VAL A 397 -14.35 -10.08 2.39
CA VAL A 397 -15.60 -9.66 3.02
C VAL A 397 -16.78 -10.49 2.50
N ARG A 398 -16.87 -10.71 1.18
CA ARG A 398 -17.93 -11.56 0.59
C ARG A 398 -17.90 -12.97 1.15
N GLN A 399 -16.72 -13.58 1.23
CA GLN A 399 -16.55 -14.94 1.77
C GLN A 399 -16.93 -15.02 3.25
N MET A 400 -16.51 -14.04 4.06
CA MET A 400 -16.85 -14.00 5.48
C MET A 400 -18.34 -13.71 5.71
N ALA A 401 -18.93 -12.82 4.91
CA ALA A 401 -20.35 -12.44 5.00
C ALA A 401 -21.29 -13.56 4.54
N ALA A 402 -20.82 -14.52 3.74
CA ALA A 402 -21.58 -15.71 3.36
C ALA A 402 -21.74 -16.73 4.52
N GLN A 403 -21.07 -16.52 5.66
CA GLN A 403 -21.21 -17.41 6.82
C GLN A 403 -22.64 -17.35 7.39
N PRO A 404 -23.30 -18.50 7.65
CA PRO A 404 -24.69 -18.54 8.11
C PRO A 404 -24.96 -17.70 9.36
N SER A 405 -24.01 -17.68 10.30
CA SER A 405 -24.13 -16.90 11.55
C SER A 405 -24.23 -15.40 11.30
N PHE A 406 -23.51 -14.88 10.30
CA PHE A 406 -23.56 -13.47 9.92
C PHE A 406 -24.83 -13.14 9.13
N VAL A 407 -25.27 -14.04 8.24
CA VAL A 407 -26.54 -13.90 7.51
C VAL A 407 -27.70 -13.82 8.49
N ALA A 408 -27.79 -14.77 9.43
CA ALA A 408 -28.82 -14.78 10.46
C ALA A 408 -28.77 -13.52 11.35
N TRP A 409 -27.57 -13.05 11.69
CA TRP A 409 -27.39 -11.80 12.43
C TRP A 409 -27.92 -10.59 11.66
N ARG A 410 -27.60 -10.47 10.37
CA ARG A 410 -28.10 -9.37 9.53
C ARG A 410 -29.62 -9.39 9.37
N GLU A 411 -30.22 -10.56 9.24
CA GLU A 411 -31.68 -10.72 9.19
C GLU A 411 -32.35 -10.28 10.50
N GLN A 412 -31.67 -10.45 11.64
CA GLN A 412 -32.16 -10.03 12.95
C GLN A 412 -31.97 -8.53 13.20
N HIS A 413 -31.09 -7.86 12.47
CA HIS A 413 -30.77 -6.43 12.61
C HIS A 413 -30.84 -5.69 11.26
N PRO A 414 -32.02 -5.68 10.60
CA PRO A 414 -32.19 -5.05 9.29
C PRO A 414 -31.84 -3.56 9.31
N GLU A 415 -32.08 -2.85 10.43
CA GLU A 415 -31.73 -1.44 10.59
C GLU A 415 -30.21 -1.19 10.45
N VAL A 416 -29.39 -2.13 10.91
CA VAL A 416 -27.93 -2.06 10.77
C VAL A 416 -27.52 -2.33 9.33
N ALA A 417 -28.16 -3.29 8.68
CA ALA A 417 -27.92 -3.62 7.28
C ALA A 417 -28.27 -2.45 6.34
N ASP A 418 -29.33 -1.69 6.66
CA ASP A 418 -29.78 -0.54 5.90
C ASP A 418 -28.89 0.70 6.15
N GLN A 419 -28.51 0.95 7.41
CA GLN A 419 -27.66 2.10 7.76
C GLN A 419 -26.20 1.88 7.35
N PHE A 420 -25.72 0.65 7.42
CA PHE A 420 -24.35 0.26 7.11
C PHE A 420 -24.36 -0.86 6.04
N PRO A 421 -24.69 -0.52 4.79
CA PRO A 421 -24.58 -1.47 3.69
C PRO A 421 -23.11 -1.85 3.48
N LEU A 422 -22.83 -3.15 3.29
CA LEU A 422 -21.49 -3.60 2.93
C LEU A 422 -21.20 -3.20 1.48
N THR A 423 -20.30 -2.24 1.30
CA THR A 423 -19.97 -1.66 -0.01
C THR A 423 -19.42 -2.74 -0.95
N SER A 424 -18.60 -3.64 -0.40
CA SER A 424 -18.03 -4.80 -1.11
C SER A 424 -19.05 -5.79 -1.68
N LEU A 425 -20.30 -5.78 -1.18
CA LEU A 425 -21.40 -6.59 -1.73
C LEU A 425 -22.20 -5.87 -2.81
N GLN A 426 -22.18 -4.53 -2.84
CA GLN A 426 -23.03 -3.74 -3.74
C GLN A 426 -22.32 -3.31 -5.01
N GLN A 427 -21.02 -3.00 -4.92
CA GLN A 427 -20.29 -2.43 -6.04
C GLN A 427 -19.61 -3.50 -6.87
N ALA A 428 -19.85 -3.47 -8.19
CA ALA A 428 -18.94 -4.09 -9.14
C ALA A 428 -17.61 -3.33 -9.03
N LEU A 429 -16.62 -3.95 -8.41
CA LEU A 429 -15.30 -3.36 -8.33
C LEU A 429 -14.76 -3.22 -9.76
N PRO A 430 -14.16 -2.07 -10.11
CA PRO A 430 -13.58 -1.88 -11.44
C PRO A 430 -12.63 -3.04 -11.75
N SER A 431 -12.66 -3.55 -12.98
CA SER A 431 -11.87 -4.70 -13.44
C SER A 431 -10.38 -4.43 -13.53
#